data_AF-A0A2E6MIX5-F1
#
_entry.id   AF-A0A2E6MIX5-F1
#
_cell.length_a   1.000
_cell.length_b   1.000
_cell.length_c   1.000
_cell.angle_alpha   90.00
_cell.angle_beta   90.00
_cell.angle_gamma   90.00
#
_symmetry.space_group_name_H-M   'P 1'
#
loop_
_entity.id
_entity.type
_entity.pdbx_description
1 polymer ?
#
loop_
_entity_poly.entity_id
_entity_poly.type
_entity_poly.pdbx_seq_one_letter_code
_entity_poly.pdbx_strand_id
1 'polypeptide(L)'
;MPISTKPGDIAFASILSGAYASAAIALFFLVADALGGRILHTPSLMGQVVLFNTAPANVTTVRLDALAIYSVVHLMAFIGIGSLVTKAYSRSMIPGSGPGLFVFTLGLLTAGTMVVDRVFYPGIIDAIGRLPLALGNGTASATMTAMIYWTFATNDSASTDEPVINSSGPSPNDRVLRATPAARQNGVAPSRLIPPPRRTPKVYSTARTQSSRFASLLFLSVLSFGALEGQTEQRTIVSFEPDAVSDWFAVNDGVMGGVSSSRIRPASHDIAIFEGHLSLENNGGFASVRTPINEGALSKAAAVVLTVRGDGKRYQLRLRMGRNWDGVAYAVNFETTADTWTTIEIPLEQFQPMFRGFVPRNARALNPSQVQQIGLMMTDKQEGPFRLEISKLDATIEP
;
A
#
# COMPACT_ATOMS: atom_id res chain seq x y z
N MET A 1 -12.32 -32.27 17.82
CA MET A 1 -12.20 -32.50 16.37
C MET A 1 -10.73 -32.51 16.01
N PRO A 2 -10.24 -33.53 15.29
CA PRO A 2 -8.85 -33.59 14.85
C PRO A 2 -8.55 -32.48 13.84
N ILE A 3 -7.32 -31.97 13.87
CA ILE A 3 -6.83 -30.94 12.96
C ILE A 3 -5.98 -31.66 11.92
N SER A 4 -6.31 -31.53 10.63
CA SER A 4 -5.52 -32.18 9.58
C SER A 4 -4.12 -31.57 9.50
N THR A 5 -3.11 -32.43 9.39
CA THR A 5 -1.71 -32.06 9.17
C THR A 5 -1.29 -32.20 7.71
N LYS A 6 -2.19 -32.69 6.83
CA LYS A 6 -1.88 -32.93 5.42
C LYS A 6 -1.70 -31.58 4.69
N PRO A 7 -0.61 -31.38 3.93
CA PRO A 7 -0.37 -30.14 3.21
C PRO A 7 -1.51 -29.74 2.25
N GLY A 8 -2.12 -30.73 1.59
CA GLY A 8 -3.27 -30.51 0.68
C GLY A 8 -4.50 -29.97 1.39
N ASP A 9 -4.86 -30.54 2.54
CA ASP A 9 -6.01 -30.10 3.34
C ASP A 9 -5.82 -28.68 3.88
N ILE A 10 -4.60 -28.36 4.33
CA ILE A 10 -4.25 -27.02 4.81
C ILE A 10 -4.31 -26.01 3.66
N ALA A 11 -3.80 -26.36 2.47
CA ALA A 11 -3.85 -25.49 1.30
C ALA A 11 -5.29 -25.25 0.83
N PHE A 12 -6.11 -26.30 0.78
CA PHE A 12 -7.52 -26.19 0.41
C PHE A 12 -8.31 -25.34 1.42
N ALA A 13 -8.18 -25.62 2.72
CA ALA A 13 -8.81 -24.84 3.79
C ALA A 13 -8.36 -23.36 3.78
N SER A 14 -7.08 -23.09 3.45
CA SER A 14 -6.53 -21.73 3.34
C SER A 14 -7.27 -20.90 2.30
N ILE A 15 -7.44 -21.46 1.09
CA ILE A 15 -8.07 -20.75 -0.03
C ILE A 15 -9.58 -20.62 0.22
N LEU A 16 -10.22 -21.71 0.61
CA LEU A 16 -11.67 -21.77 0.75
C LEU A 16 -12.16 -20.84 1.88
N SER A 17 -11.51 -20.88 3.04
CA SER A 17 -11.91 -20.04 4.18
C SER A 17 -11.79 -18.55 3.89
N GLY A 18 -10.73 -18.13 3.17
CA GLY A 18 -10.57 -16.76 2.71
C GLY A 18 -11.60 -16.35 1.66
N ALA A 19 -11.81 -17.17 0.63
CA ALA A 19 -12.75 -16.87 -0.45
C ALA A 19 -14.21 -16.73 0.06
N TYR A 20 -14.65 -17.63 0.95
CA TYR A 20 -15.99 -17.55 1.54
C TYR A 20 -16.13 -16.37 2.50
N ALA A 21 -15.10 -16.07 3.31
CA ALA A 21 -15.12 -14.89 4.17
C ALA A 21 -15.21 -13.58 3.35
N SER A 22 -14.48 -13.50 2.23
CA SER A 22 -14.55 -12.41 1.26
C SER A 22 -15.96 -12.21 0.72
N ALA A 23 -16.60 -13.30 0.26
CA ALA A 23 -17.96 -13.25 -0.27
C ALA A 23 -18.99 -12.87 0.80
N ALA A 24 -18.86 -13.40 2.02
CA ALA A 24 -19.79 -13.12 3.11
C ALA A 24 -19.77 -11.65 3.54
N ILE A 25 -18.58 -11.05 3.67
CA ILE A 25 -18.48 -9.62 4.02
C ILE A 25 -18.92 -8.71 2.85
N ALA A 26 -18.66 -9.11 1.59
CA ALA A 26 -19.15 -8.38 0.43
C ALA A 26 -20.69 -8.37 0.37
N LEU A 27 -21.32 -9.52 0.63
CA LEU A 27 -22.78 -9.63 0.74
C LEU A 27 -23.33 -8.82 1.93
N PHE A 28 -22.64 -8.85 3.07
CA PHE A 28 -23.01 -8.04 4.23
C PHE A 28 -23.07 -6.55 3.87
N PHE A 29 -22.02 -6.02 3.24
CA PHE A 29 -21.98 -4.61 2.86
C PHE A 29 -22.94 -4.27 1.73
N LEU A 30 -23.20 -5.19 0.79
CA LEU A 30 -24.26 -5.01 -0.20
C LEU A 30 -25.63 -4.79 0.46
N VAL A 31 -25.97 -5.60 1.48
CA VAL A 31 -27.23 -5.47 2.22
C VAL A 31 -27.23 -4.19 3.07
N ALA A 32 -26.14 -3.90 3.79
CA ALA A 32 -26.03 -2.70 4.62
C ALA A 32 -26.18 -1.42 3.79
N ASP A 33 -25.52 -1.37 2.63
CA ASP A 33 -25.61 -0.28 1.66
C ASP A 33 -27.01 -0.12 1.10
N ALA A 34 -27.68 -1.22 0.75
CA ALA A 34 -29.06 -1.19 0.26
C ALA A 34 -30.02 -0.67 1.32
N LEU A 35 -29.87 -1.08 2.58
CA LEU A 35 -30.66 -0.58 3.71
C LEU A 35 -30.38 0.91 4.00
N GLY A 36 -29.17 1.38 3.72
CA GLY A 36 -28.78 2.80 3.81
C GLY A 36 -29.17 3.64 2.59
N GLY A 37 -29.81 3.06 1.57
CA GLY A 37 -30.18 3.76 0.34
C GLY A 37 -29.01 4.11 -0.58
N ARG A 38 -27.84 3.49 -0.38
CA ARG A 38 -26.60 3.76 -1.14
C ARG A 38 -25.98 2.46 -1.66
N ILE A 39 -26.70 1.75 -2.53
CA ILE A 39 -26.28 0.45 -3.09
C ILE A 39 -24.85 0.52 -3.63
N LEU A 40 -24.01 -0.44 -3.22
CA LEU A 40 -22.59 -0.60 -3.61
C LEU A 40 -21.66 0.56 -3.20
N HIS A 41 -22.11 1.47 -2.34
CA HIS A 41 -21.30 2.58 -1.88
C HIS A 41 -20.06 2.14 -1.11
N THR A 42 -20.17 1.22 -0.16
CA THR A 42 -19.03 0.78 0.65
C THR A 42 -17.94 0.08 -0.16
N PRO A 43 -18.22 -0.92 -1.02
CA PRO A 43 -17.18 -1.52 -1.86
C PRO A 43 -16.60 -0.53 -2.88
N SER A 44 -17.41 0.40 -3.40
CA SER A 44 -16.92 1.49 -4.26
C SER A 44 -16.03 2.47 -3.50
N LEU A 45 -16.40 2.84 -2.27
CA LEU A 45 -15.62 3.72 -1.40
C LEU A 45 -14.26 3.11 -1.10
N MET A 46 -14.23 1.84 -0.73
CA MET A 46 -12.98 1.13 -0.52
C MET A 46 -12.14 1.08 -1.81
N GLY A 47 -12.77 0.84 -2.96
CA GLY A 47 -12.06 0.89 -4.24
C GLY A 47 -11.46 2.26 -4.55
N GLN A 48 -12.22 3.34 -4.36
CA GLN A 48 -11.75 4.71 -4.61
C GLN A 48 -10.62 5.13 -3.67
N VAL A 49 -10.74 4.79 -2.39
CA VAL A 49 -9.72 5.11 -1.40
C VAL A 49 -8.45 4.30 -1.63
N VAL A 50 -8.58 2.98 -1.82
CA VAL A 50 -7.42 2.07 -1.93
C VAL A 50 -6.72 2.19 -3.28
N LEU A 51 -7.46 2.30 -4.39
CA LEU A 51 -6.89 2.23 -5.75
C LEU A 51 -6.56 3.61 -6.33
N PHE A 52 -7.27 4.65 -5.91
CA PHE A 52 -7.14 5.99 -6.48
C PHE A 52 -6.75 7.04 -5.44
N ASN A 53 -6.36 6.60 -4.23
CA ASN A 53 -5.96 7.46 -3.12
C ASN A 53 -6.95 8.61 -2.83
N THR A 54 -8.24 8.38 -3.10
CA THR A 54 -9.27 9.39 -2.88
C THR A 54 -9.51 9.53 -1.39
N ALA A 55 -9.50 10.75 -0.86
CA ALA A 55 -9.82 10.97 0.56
C ALA A 55 -11.23 10.41 0.87
N PRO A 56 -11.42 9.61 1.96
CA PRO A 56 -12.70 8.98 2.25
C PRO A 56 -13.89 9.96 2.30
N ALA A 57 -13.66 11.19 2.78
CA ALA A 57 -14.66 12.25 2.85
C ALA A 57 -15.10 12.79 1.47
N ASN A 58 -14.30 12.59 0.42
CA ASN A 58 -14.57 13.09 -0.93
C ASN A 58 -15.32 12.07 -1.80
N VAL A 59 -15.47 10.83 -1.32
CA VAL A 59 -16.24 9.80 -2.03
C VAL A 59 -17.73 10.10 -1.88
N THR A 60 -18.33 10.59 -2.96
CA THR A 60 -19.75 10.95 -3.00
C THR A 60 -20.56 10.13 -4.00
N THR A 61 -19.88 9.45 -4.93
CA THR A 61 -20.50 8.68 -6.02
C THR A 61 -19.97 7.27 -6.10
N VAL A 62 -20.78 6.36 -6.65
CA VAL A 62 -20.39 4.98 -6.90
C VAL A 62 -19.60 4.90 -8.21
N ARG A 63 -18.41 4.30 -8.16
CA ARG A 63 -17.53 4.06 -9.30
C ARG A 63 -17.42 2.57 -9.56
N LEU A 64 -18.01 2.10 -10.66
CA LEU A 64 -18.09 0.68 -11.00
C LEU A 64 -16.73 0.09 -11.42
N ASP A 65 -15.88 0.92 -12.04
CA ASP A 65 -14.48 0.61 -12.35
C ASP A 65 -13.68 0.34 -11.06
N ALA A 66 -13.78 1.24 -10.08
CA ALA A 66 -13.13 1.09 -8.79
C ALA A 66 -13.64 -0.15 -8.02
N LEU A 67 -14.96 -0.38 -8.05
CA LEU A 67 -15.58 -1.55 -7.43
C LEU A 67 -15.08 -2.86 -8.05
N ALA A 68 -14.99 -2.95 -9.37
CA ALA A 68 -14.59 -4.17 -10.07
C ALA A 68 -13.16 -4.57 -9.70
N ILE A 69 -12.22 -3.63 -9.75
CA ILE A 69 -10.82 -3.86 -9.38
C ILE A 69 -10.70 -4.17 -7.89
N TYR A 70 -11.41 -3.42 -7.04
CA TYR A 70 -11.38 -3.64 -5.60
C TYR A 70 -11.91 -5.01 -5.20
N SER A 71 -12.94 -5.53 -5.89
CA SER A 71 -13.48 -6.86 -5.61
C SER A 71 -12.44 -7.97 -5.78
N VAL A 72 -11.52 -7.82 -6.74
CA VAL A 72 -10.39 -8.74 -6.94
C VAL A 72 -9.36 -8.60 -5.82
N VAL A 73 -8.96 -7.35 -5.50
CA VAL A 73 -8.00 -7.06 -4.41
C VAL A 73 -8.51 -7.57 -3.07
N HIS A 74 -9.80 -7.34 -2.78
CA HIS A 74 -10.49 -7.80 -1.58
C HIS A 74 -10.49 -9.33 -1.47
N LEU A 75 -10.82 -10.04 -2.56
CA LEU A 75 -10.74 -11.50 -2.60
C LEU A 75 -9.32 -12.02 -2.30
N MET A 76 -8.31 -11.43 -2.92
CA MET A 76 -6.91 -11.82 -2.72
C MET A 76 -6.44 -11.55 -1.30
N ALA A 77 -6.79 -10.40 -0.72
CA ALA A 77 -6.45 -10.06 0.66
C ALA A 77 -7.05 -11.07 1.65
N PHE A 78 -8.31 -11.44 1.46
CA PHE A 78 -8.99 -12.42 2.31
C PHE A 78 -8.45 -13.84 2.13
N ILE A 79 -8.04 -14.26 0.94
CA ILE A 79 -7.30 -15.52 0.72
C ILE A 79 -5.97 -15.50 1.49
N GLY A 80 -5.25 -14.37 1.48
CA GLY A 80 -4.02 -14.20 2.25
C GLY A 80 -4.25 -14.35 3.77
N ILE A 81 -5.26 -13.66 4.30
CA ILE A 81 -5.65 -13.75 5.73
C ILE A 81 -6.10 -15.16 6.07
N GLY A 82 -6.95 -15.78 5.25
CA GLY A 82 -7.39 -17.17 5.40
C GLY A 82 -6.21 -18.12 5.49
N SER A 83 -5.24 -18.02 4.58
CA SER A 83 -4.04 -18.85 4.62
C SER A 83 -3.22 -18.67 5.89
N LEU A 84 -3.04 -17.43 6.35
CA LEU A 84 -2.35 -17.13 7.60
C LEU A 84 -3.06 -17.78 8.79
N VAL A 85 -4.38 -17.59 8.91
CA VAL A 85 -5.20 -18.10 10.01
C VAL A 85 -5.24 -19.63 10.00
N THR A 86 -5.48 -20.27 8.85
CA THR A 86 -5.47 -21.73 8.70
C THR A 86 -4.11 -22.34 9.06
N LYS A 87 -3.00 -21.73 8.60
CA LYS A 87 -1.65 -22.20 8.94
C LYS A 87 -1.32 -22.01 10.42
N ALA A 88 -1.73 -20.90 11.02
CA ALA A 88 -1.55 -20.68 12.45
C ALA A 88 -2.34 -21.70 13.28
N TYR A 89 -3.60 -21.96 12.89
CA TYR A 89 -4.47 -22.91 13.57
C TYR A 89 -4.01 -24.37 13.41
N SER A 90 -3.58 -24.78 12.21
CA SER A 90 -3.03 -26.13 12.00
C SER A 90 -1.78 -26.42 12.82
N ARG A 91 -0.96 -25.40 13.12
CA ARG A 91 0.24 -25.53 13.96
C ARG A 91 -0.04 -25.54 15.45
N SER A 92 -1.09 -24.87 15.92
CA SER A 92 -1.38 -24.79 17.35
C SER A 92 -1.95 -26.10 17.90
N MET A 93 -2.58 -26.93 17.05
CA MET A 93 -3.12 -28.25 17.38
C MET A 93 -4.06 -28.28 18.60
N ILE A 94 -4.74 -27.16 18.92
CA ILE A 94 -5.63 -27.07 20.09
C ILE A 94 -7.03 -27.57 19.69
N PRO A 95 -7.46 -28.77 20.10
CA PRO A 95 -8.77 -29.28 19.71
C PRO A 95 -9.87 -28.49 20.42
N GLY A 96 -10.95 -28.17 19.71
CA GLY A 96 -12.13 -27.50 20.29
C GLY A 96 -11.98 -25.98 20.50
N SER A 97 -10.92 -25.35 19.99
CA SER A 97 -10.70 -23.90 20.14
C SER A 97 -11.53 -23.04 19.17
N GLY A 98 -12.73 -23.44 18.80
CA GLY A 98 -13.53 -22.78 17.75
C GLY A 98 -13.93 -21.36 18.13
N PRO A 99 -14.49 -21.16 19.33
CA PRO A 99 -14.70 -19.83 19.89
C PRO A 99 -13.40 -19.02 19.98
N GLY A 100 -12.27 -19.67 20.31
CA GLY A 100 -10.96 -19.01 20.37
C GLY A 100 -10.46 -18.55 19.00
N LEU A 101 -10.65 -19.35 17.95
CA LEU A 101 -10.29 -19.02 16.57
C LEU A 101 -11.15 -17.88 16.02
N PHE A 102 -12.45 -17.86 16.36
CA PHE A 102 -13.34 -16.75 16.04
C PHE A 102 -12.88 -15.45 16.71
N VAL A 103 -12.61 -15.47 18.01
CA VAL A 103 -12.15 -14.27 18.75
C VAL A 103 -10.80 -13.79 18.22
N PHE A 104 -9.87 -14.72 17.95
CA PHE A 104 -8.57 -14.40 17.36
C PHE A 104 -8.72 -13.74 15.98
N THR A 105 -9.51 -14.34 15.10
CA THR A 105 -9.72 -13.83 13.73
C THR A 105 -10.46 -12.48 13.76
N LEU A 106 -11.44 -12.32 14.64
CA LEU A 106 -12.14 -11.05 14.84
C LEU A 106 -11.19 -9.96 15.34
N GLY A 107 -10.33 -10.28 16.31
CA GLY A 107 -9.29 -9.38 16.81
C GLY A 107 -8.30 -9.00 15.71
N LEU A 108 -7.86 -9.97 14.90
CA LEU A 108 -6.96 -9.76 13.76
C LEU A 108 -7.58 -8.82 12.72
N LEU A 109 -8.82 -9.07 12.29
CA LEU A 109 -9.52 -8.23 11.33
C LEU A 109 -9.75 -6.82 11.89
N THR A 110 -10.19 -6.71 13.15
CA THR A 110 -10.43 -5.42 13.80
C THR A 110 -9.14 -4.62 13.93
N ALA A 111 -8.08 -5.21 14.46
CA ALA A 111 -6.77 -4.56 14.57
C ALA A 111 -6.23 -4.17 13.18
N GLY A 112 -6.37 -5.05 12.19
CA GLY A 112 -6.02 -4.77 10.80
C GLY A 112 -6.73 -3.55 10.26
N THR A 113 -8.06 -3.47 10.40
CA THR A 113 -8.84 -2.30 9.95
C THR A 113 -8.45 -1.01 10.68
N MET A 114 -8.11 -1.07 11.97
CA MET A 114 -7.61 0.09 12.71
C MET A 114 -6.23 0.57 12.23
N VAL A 115 -5.36 -0.36 11.83
CA VAL A 115 -4.05 -0.02 11.27
C VAL A 115 -4.22 0.59 9.88
N VAL A 116 -5.07 0.00 9.03
CA VAL A 116 -5.39 0.54 7.70
C VAL A 116 -5.89 1.97 7.81
N ASP A 117 -6.87 2.23 8.68
CA ASP A 117 -7.39 3.57 8.92
C ASP A 117 -6.33 4.54 9.45
N ARG A 118 -5.59 4.19 10.50
CA ARG A 118 -4.65 5.15 11.11
C ARG A 118 -3.39 5.42 10.31
N VAL A 119 -2.90 4.42 9.59
CA VAL A 119 -1.55 4.46 8.98
C VAL A 119 -1.62 4.76 7.49
N PHE A 120 -2.61 4.20 6.80
CA PHE A 120 -2.65 4.24 5.33
C PHE A 120 -3.73 5.18 4.81
N TYR A 121 -4.93 5.12 5.38
CA TYR A 121 -6.09 5.85 4.86
C TYR A 121 -6.94 6.45 6.00
N PRO A 122 -6.50 7.58 6.58
CA PRO A 122 -7.21 8.24 7.67
C PRO A 122 -8.65 8.59 7.30
N GLY A 123 -9.60 8.14 8.13
CA GLY A 123 -11.02 8.48 8.01
C GLY A 123 -11.88 7.43 7.30
N ILE A 124 -11.32 6.29 6.89
CA ILE A 124 -12.11 5.17 6.33
C ILE A 124 -13.16 4.68 7.34
N ILE A 125 -12.78 4.52 8.62
CA ILE A 125 -13.70 3.99 9.63
C ILE A 125 -14.89 4.93 9.85
N ASP A 126 -14.64 6.23 9.81
CA ASP A 126 -15.69 7.24 9.96
C ASP A 126 -16.58 7.31 8.72
N ALA A 127 -16.02 7.07 7.52
CA ALA A 127 -16.78 7.02 6.27
C ALA A 127 -17.68 5.77 6.14
N ILE A 128 -17.22 4.61 6.61
CA ILE A 128 -17.99 3.35 6.60
C ILE A 128 -18.98 3.30 7.77
N GLY A 129 -18.57 3.84 8.92
CA GLY A 129 -19.26 3.68 10.19
C GLY A 129 -18.76 2.49 11.00
N ARG A 130 -18.56 2.74 12.30
CA ARG A 130 -17.98 1.76 13.24
C ARG A 130 -18.82 0.49 13.42
N LEU A 131 -20.14 0.64 13.48
CA LEU A 131 -21.05 -0.49 13.71
C LEU A 131 -21.13 -1.41 12.47
N PRO A 132 -21.41 -0.91 11.24
CA PRO A 132 -21.33 -1.73 10.03
C PRO A 132 -19.98 -2.44 9.89
N LEU A 133 -18.87 -1.74 10.15
CA LEU A 133 -17.53 -2.32 10.08
C LEU A 133 -17.33 -3.46 11.09
N ALA A 134 -17.74 -3.27 12.34
CA ALA A 134 -17.64 -4.31 13.37
C ALA A 134 -18.46 -5.56 13.03
N LEU A 135 -19.69 -5.38 12.53
CA LEU A 135 -20.56 -6.47 12.11
C LEU A 135 -20.03 -7.19 10.85
N GLY A 136 -19.46 -6.44 9.90
CA GLY A 136 -18.79 -7.01 8.73
C GLY A 136 -17.58 -7.86 9.12
N ASN A 137 -16.71 -7.36 10.01
CA ASN A 137 -15.58 -8.12 10.55
C ASN A 137 -16.05 -9.38 11.32
N GLY A 138 -17.13 -9.27 12.09
CA GLY A 138 -17.77 -10.41 12.75
C GLY A 138 -18.24 -11.49 11.76
N THR A 139 -18.91 -11.06 10.69
CA THR A 139 -19.40 -11.94 9.62
C THR A 139 -18.26 -12.67 8.91
N ALA A 140 -17.19 -11.95 8.55
CA ALA A 140 -15.98 -12.52 7.98
C ALA A 140 -15.32 -13.53 8.92
N SER A 141 -15.12 -13.16 10.19
CA SER A 141 -14.49 -14.02 11.20
C SER A 141 -15.29 -15.32 11.42
N ALA A 142 -16.61 -15.21 11.56
CA ALA A 142 -17.50 -16.36 11.73
C ALA A 142 -17.42 -17.30 10.53
N THR A 143 -17.48 -16.74 9.31
CA THR A 143 -17.40 -17.52 8.07
C THR A 143 -16.06 -18.23 7.92
N MET A 144 -14.95 -17.51 8.15
CA MET A 144 -13.61 -18.08 8.07
C MET A 144 -13.42 -19.22 9.08
N THR A 145 -13.86 -19.01 10.32
CA THR A 145 -13.81 -20.03 11.37
C THR A 145 -14.64 -21.25 10.97
N ALA A 146 -15.89 -21.05 10.55
CA ALA A 146 -16.77 -22.13 10.13
C ALA A 146 -16.18 -22.96 8.97
N MET A 147 -15.59 -22.30 7.97
CA MET A 147 -14.98 -22.98 6.83
C MET A 147 -13.74 -23.80 7.23
N ILE A 148 -12.85 -23.25 8.06
CA ILE A 148 -11.69 -23.99 8.56
C ILE A 148 -12.13 -25.24 9.33
N TYR A 149 -13.17 -25.11 10.16
CA TYR A 149 -13.75 -26.24 10.89
C TYR A 149 -14.37 -27.27 9.95
N TRP A 150 -15.19 -26.82 9.00
CA TRP A 150 -15.85 -27.68 8.04
C TRP A 150 -14.84 -28.48 7.20
N THR A 151 -13.79 -27.83 6.69
CA THR A 151 -12.78 -28.52 5.87
C THR A 151 -11.99 -29.57 6.64
N PHE A 152 -11.60 -29.28 7.88
CA PHE A 152 -10.91 -30.27 8.71
C PHE A 152 -11.86 -31.38 9.19
N ALA A 153 -13.15 -31.10 9.36
CA ALA A 153 -14.15 -32.11 9.66
C ALA A 153 -14.33 -33.12 8.52
N THR A 154 -14.48 -32.63 7.28
CA THR A 154 -14.81 -33.46 6.12
C THR A 154 -13.62 -34.32 5.67
N ASN A 155 -12.40 -33.80 5.78
CA ASN A 155 -11.21 -34.50 5.30
C ASN A 155 -10.71 -35.57 6.27
N ASP A 156 -11.11 -35.49 7.55
CA ASP A 156 -10.85 -36.51 8.55
C ASP A 156 -11.76 -37.75 8.33
N SER A 157 -13.04 -37.53 8.00
CA SER A 157 -14.00 -38.60 7.69
C SER A 157 -13.70 -39.40 6.42
N ALA A 158 -12.88 -38.87 5.50
CA ALA A 158 -12.48 -39.57 4.28
C ALA A 158 -11.32 -40.56 4.50
N SER A 159 -10.72 -40.60 5.70
CA SER A 159 -9.54 -41.43 6.00
C SER A 159 -9.86 -42.76 6.70
N THR A 160 -11.13 -43.01 7.05
CA THR A 160 -11.56 -44.20 7.80
C THR A 160 -12.00 -45.39 6.94
N ASP A 161 -11.99 -45.29 5.60
CA ASP A 161 -12.46 -46.34 4.68
C ASP A 161 -11.33 -46.97 3.82
N GLU A 162 -10.23 -47.43 4.43
CA GLU A 162 -9.39 -48.46 3.78
C GLU A 162 -9.71 -49.85 4.36
N PRO A 163 -10.09 -50.84 3.53
CA PRO A 163 -10.31 -52.19 4.01
C PRO A 163 -8.96 -52.79 4.42
N VAL A 164 -8.83 -53.13 5.70
CA VAL A 164 -7.69 -53.90 6.24
C VAL A 164 -7.66 -55.27 5.56
N ILE A 165 -6.83 -55.44 4.54
CA ILE A 165 -6.47 -56.75 4.01
C ILE A 165 -5.50 -57.39 5.01
N ASN A 166 -6.05 -58.21 5.89
CA ASN A 166 -5.29 -59.08 6.79
C ASN A 166 -4.53 -60.12 5.95
N SER A 167 -3.21 -59.98 5.83
CA SER A 167 -2.34 -61.03 5.29
C SER A 167 -1.60 -61.72 6.43
N SER A 168 -2.30 -62.61 7.13
CA SER A 168 -1.69 -63.61 8.01
C SER A 168 -1.20 -64.81 7.19
N GLY A 169 0.11 -64.86 6.95
CA GLY A 169 0.82 -66.04 6.44
C GLY A 169 2.04 -66.36 7.33
N PRO A 170 2.27 -67.63 7.73
CA PRO A 170 3.29 -67.97 8.73
C PRO A 170 4.69 -68.00 8.13
N SER A 171 5.66 -67.46 8.87
CA SER A 171 7.10 -67.58 8.57
C SER A 171 7.63 -68.94 9.04
N PRO A 172 8.20 -69.79 8.16
CA PRO A 172 8.81 -71.05 8.57
C PRO A 172 10.29 -70.81 8.85
N ASN A 173 10.68 -70.93 10.12
CA ASN A 173 12.05 -71.32 10.52
C ASN A 173 12.06 -71.68 12.01
N ASP A 174 11.47 -72.82 12.33
CA ASP A 174 12.03 -73.69 13.37
C ASP A 174 13.28 -74.35 12.79
N ARG A 175 14.45 -74.24 13.45
CA ARG A 175 15.16 -75.44 13.93
C ARG A 175 16.52 -75.21 14.62
N VAL A 176 16.58 -75.86 15.79
CA VAL A 176 17.67 -76.61 16.46
C VAL A 176 18.56 -75.92 17.52
N LEU A 177 18.62 -76.68 18.64
CA LEU A 177 19.63 -76.81 19.71
C LEU A 177 19.25 -76.06 20.99
N ARG A 178 18.96 -76.70 22.14
CA ARG A 178 19.69 -77.82 22.75
C ARG A 178 18.89 -78.39 23.97
N ALA A 179 18.85 -79.72 24.13
CA ALA A 179 18.66 -80.42 25.42
C ALA A 179 20.06 -80.64 26.06
N THR A 180 20.33 -80.70 27.37
CA THR A 180 19.75 -81.45 28.50
C THR A 180 20.37 -80.89 29.82
N PRO A 181 19.85 -81.19 31.03
CA PRO A 181 20.24 -80.57 32.31
C PRO A 181 21.10 -81.48 33.22
N ALA A 182 21.81 -80.92 34.22
CA ALA A 182 22.00 -81.50 35.59
C ALA A 182 22.97 -80.73 36.51
N ALA A 183 22.67 -80.83 37.84
CA ALA A 183 23.45 -80.62 39.08
C ALA A 183 23.58 -79.17 39.65
N ARG A 184 22.86 -78.81 40.74
CA ARG A 184 23.11 -78.99 42.21
C ARG A 184 24.39 -78.26 42.69
N GLN A 185 24.47 -77.43 43.75
CA GLN A 185 23.73 -77.27 45.02
C GLN A 185 23.97 -75.86 45.65
N ASN A 186 22.97 -75.40 46.42
CA ASN A 186 22.98 -74.70 47.73
C ASN A 186 23.82 -73.41 47.99
N GLY A 187 23.15 -72.37 48.51
CA GLY A 187 23.80 -71.30 49.28
C GLY A 187 23.00 -70.01 49.48
N VAL A 188 22.04 -70.03 50.42
CA VAL A 188 21.65 -68.98 51.40
C VAL A 188 21.84 -67.48 51.05
N ALA A 189 20.73 -66.71 51.12
CA ALA A 189 20.60 -65.24 51.03
C ALA A 189 21.25 -64.51 52.25
N PRO A 190 21.42 -63.15 52.32
CA PRO A 190 20.37 -62.16 52.04
C PRO A 190 20.79 -60.80 51.43
N SER A 191 19.77 -60.15 50.87
CA SER A 191 19.49 -58.72 50.73
C SER A 191 20.58 -57.70 51.09
N ARG A 192 21.03 -56.93 50.08
CA ARG A 192 21.52 -55.56 50.27
C ARG A 192 20.85 -54.61 49.29
N LEU A 193 20.24 -53.58 49.86
CA LEU A 193 19.63 -52.44 49.20
C LEU A 193 20.64 -51.74 48.29
N ILE A 194 20.24 -51.50 47.05
CA ILE A 194 20.91 -50.57 46.13
C ILE A 194 20.26 -49.19 46.37
N PRO A 195 21.03 -48.12 46.64
CA PRO A 195 20.49 -46.78 46.79
C PRO A 195 20.11 -46.17 45.42
N PRO A 196 19.11 -45.28 45.33
CA PRO A 196 18.75 -44.64 44.08
C PRO A 196 19.82 -43.61 43.65
N PRO A 197 19.97 -43.33 42.35
CA PRO A 197 20.96 -42.37 41.88
C PRO A 197 20.59 -40.93 42.26
N ARG A 198 21.64 -40.16 42.61
CA ARG A 198 21.63 -38.76 43.01
C ARG A 198 20.94 -37.86 41.96
N ARG A 199 20.00 -37.02 42.42
CA ARG A 199 19.50 -35.86 41.67
C ARG A 199 20.61 -34.81 41.55
N THR A 200 21.09 -34.56 40.34
CA THR A 200 21.86 -33.34 40.03
C THR A 200 20.90 -32.16 39.91
N PRO A 201 21.18 -31.00 40.53
CA PRO A 201 20.36 -29.81 40.37
C PRO A 201 20.53 -29.24 38.96
N LYS A 202 19.44 -29.09 38.20
CA LYS A 202 19.45 -28.29 36.97
C LYS A 202 19.63 -26.82 37.38
N VAL A 203 20.80 -26.29 37.07
CA VAL A 203 21.12 -24.86 37.10
C VAL A 203 20.15 -24.14 36.15
N TYR A 204 19.38 -23.19 36.69
CA TYR A 204 18.62 -22.25 35.85
C TYR A 204 19.62 -21.29 35.20
N SER A 205 20.00 -21.59 33.95
CA SER A 205 20.64 -20.62 33.08
C SER A 205 19.60 -19.57 32.68
N THR A 206 19.73 -18.36 33.23
CA THR A 206 19.08 -17.16 32.72
C THR A 206 19.68 -16.79 31.36
N ALA A 207 19.21 -17.48 30.31
CA ALA A 207 19.51 -17.10 28.94
C ALA A 207 18.64 -15.90 28.56
N ARG A 208 19.19 -14.70 28.81
CA ARG A 208 18.80 -13.47 28.14
C ARG A 208 19.21 -13.64 26.67
N THR A 209 18.26 -13.94 25.80
CA THR A 209 18.51 -14.01 24.35
C THR A 209 17.44 -13.22 23.60
N GLN A 210 17.90 -12.05 23.19
CA GLN A 210 17.50 -11.26 22.03
C GLN A 210 16.89 -12.12 20.91
N SER A 211 15.62 -11.86 20.57
CA SER A 211 14.99 -12.36 19.34
C SER A 211 13.85 -11.42 18.93
N SER A 212 14.21 -10.16 18.67
CA SER A 212 13.61 -9.42 17.56
C SER A 212 13.84 -10.28 16.32
N ARG A 213 12.78 -10.87 15.74
CA ARG A 213 12.66 -11.43 14.36
C ARG A 213 11.34 -12.21 14.10
N PHE A 214 10.35 -12.21 15.00
CA PHE A 214 9.05 -12.86 14.76
C PHE A 214 7.92 -11.92 14.28
N ALA A 215 8.18 -10.60 14.19
CA ALA A 215 7.24 -9.64 13.62
C ALA A 215 7.27 -9.55 12.08
N SER A 216 8.17 -10.28 11.41
CA SER A 216 8.48 -10.05 9.99
C SER A 216 7.76 -10.96 9.00
N LEU A 217 6.95 -11.93 9.44
CA LEU A 217 6.24 -12.84 8.53
C LEU A 217 4.75 -12.50 8.33
N LEU A 218 4.20 -11.55 9.09
CA LEU A 218 2.90 -10.92 8.80
C LEU A 218 3.04 -9.72 7.84
N PHE A 219 4.28 -9.25 7.63
CA PHE A 219 4.58 -8.05 6.87
C PHE A 219 4.62 -8.29 5.35
N LEU A 220 4.76 -9.55 4.90
CA LEU A 220 5.03 -9.85 3.49
C LEU A 220 3.79 -10.07 2.60
N SER A 221 2.60 -10.31 3.15
CA SER A 221 1.38 -10.45 2.32
C SER A 221 0.67 -9.13 2.06
N VAL A 222 0.89 -8.12 2.90
CA VAL A 222 0.45 -6.72 2.62
C VAL A 222 1.49 -6.01 1.74
N LEU A 223 2.78 -6.37 1.83
CA LEU A 223 3.82 -5.85 0.93
C LEU A 223 3.81 -6.44 -0.49
N SER A 224 3.08 -7.53 -0.75
CA SER A 224 3.10 -8.18 -2.08
C SER A 224 1.92 -7.80 -3.00
N PHE A 225 1.03 -6.90 -2.58
CA PHE A 225 -0.03 -6.34 -3.46
C PHE A 225 -0.06 -4.80 -3.47
N GLY A 226 0.92 -4.13 -2.88
CA GLY A 226 1.30 -2.76 -3.27
C GLY A 226 2.03 -2.71 -4.62
N ALA A 227 2.24 -3.87 -5.27
CA ALA A 227 2.93 -4.00 -6.55
C ALA A 227 1.99 -4.21 -7.75
N LEU A 228 0.67 -4.04 -7.56
CA LEU A 228 -0.32 -3.86 -8.62
C LEU A 228 -1.16 -2.61 -8.33
N GLU A 229 -0.51 -1.54 -7.82
CA GLU A 229 -0.90 -0.20 -8.27
C GLU A 229 -0.83 -0.25 -9.81
N GLY A 230 -1.88 0.22 -10.49
CA GLY A 230 -1.65 0.72 -11.84
C GLY A 230 -0.55 1.75 -11.65
N GLN A 231 0.69 1.38 -12.01
CA GLN A 231 1.88 2.16 -11.72
C GLN A 231 1.54 3.59 -12.14
N THR A 232 1.43 4.48 -11.17
CA THR A 232 1.30 5.90 -11.46
C THR A 232 2.61 6.27 -12.13
N GLU A 233 2.62 6.21 -13.46
CA GLU A 233 3.81 6.39 -14.25
C GLU A 233 4.19 7.86 -14.08
N GLN A 234 5.32 8.10 -13.41
CA GLN A 234 5.94 9.42 -13.45
C GLN A 234 6.69 9.53 -14.76
N ARG A 235 6.22 10.43 -15.60
CA ARG A 235 6.86 10.75 -16.87
C ARG A 235 7.64 12.05 -16.71
N THR A 236 8.93 12.01 -16.99
CA THR A 236 9.73 13.24 -17.05
C THR A 236 9.26 14.14 -18.18
N ILE A 237 8.98 15.40 -17.85
CA ILE A 237 8.48 16.41 -18.80
C ILE A 237 9.60 17.35 -19.22
N VAL A 238 10.47 17.72 -18.28
CA VAL A 238 11.66 18.53 -18.54
C VAL A 238 12.86 17.90 -17.82
N SER A 239 13.94 17.67 -18.57
CA SER A 239 15.24 17.31 -18.00
C SER A 239 16.00 18.58 -17.59
N PHE A 240 16.80 18.47 -16.52
CA PHE A 240 17.71 19.52 -16.07
C PHE A 240 19.17 19.19 -16.34
N GLU A 241 19.43 18.22 -17.23
CA GLU A 241 20.75 18.03 -17.82
C GLU A 241 21.24 19.32 -18.50
N PRO A 242 22.56 19.60 -18.50
CA PRO A 242 23.11 20.87 -18.97
C PRO A 242 22.60 21.31 -20.35
N ASP A 243 22.48 20.38 -21.30
CA ASP A 243 22.02 20.67 -22.66
C ASP A 243 20.54 21.06 -22.69
N ALA A 244 19.69 20.39 -21.89
CA ALA A 244 18.24 20.66 -21.81
C ALA A 244 17.92 22.02 -21.15
N VAL A 245 18.80 22.52 -20.27
CA VAL A 245 18.62 23.84 -19.65
C VAL A 245 18.75 24.99 -20.67
N SER A 246 19.47 24.77 -21.78
CA SER A 246 19.69 25.80 -22.80
C SER A 246 18.42 26.20 -23.58
N ASP A 247 17.39 25.36 -23.59
CA ASP A 247 16.10 25.66 -24.26
C ASP A 247 15.20 26.61 -23.46
N TRP A 248 15.58 26.91 -22.22
CA TRP A 248 14.86 27.86 -21.40
C TRP A 248 15.25 29.31 -21.75
N PHE A 249 14.26 30.18 -21.79
CA PHE A 249 14.46 31.60 -22.05
C PHE A 249 13.73 32.46 -21.01
N ALA A 250 14.30 33.62 -20.70
CA ALA A 250 13.74 34.57 -19.76
C ALA A 250 12.63 35.43 -20.42
N VAL A 251 11.56 35.68 -19.67
CA VAL A 251 10.46 36.59 -20.00
C VAL A 251 10.18 37.42 -18.76
N ASN A 252 10.72 38.63 -18.70
CA ASN A 252 10.58 39.53 -17.55
C ASN A 252 9.67 40.72 -17.90
N ASP A 253 9.49 41.62 -16.94
CA ASP A 253 8.64 42.82 -17.03
C ASP A 253 9.19 43.97 -17.91
N GLY A 254 10.26 43.73 -18.68
CA GLY A 254 10.95 44.74 -19.47
C GLY A 254 10.11 45.43 -20.56
N VAL A 255 9.02 44.81 -21.05
CA VAL A 255 8.13 45.43 -22.05
C VAL A 255 7.49 46.72 -21.53
N MET A 256 7.22 46.81 -20.22
CA MET A 256 6.65 48.00 -19.59
C MET A 256 7.71 48.93 -18.97
N GLY A 257 9.01 48.66 -19.21
CA GLY A 257 10.13 49.39 -18.62
C GLY A 257 10.63 48.82 -17.29
N GLY A 258 10.02 47.73 -16.80
CA GLY A 258 10.46 47.01 -15.61
C GLY A 258 11.91 46.54 -15.71
N VAL A 259 12.57 46.46 -14.56
CA VAL A 259 14.01 46.13 -14.47
C VAL A 259 14.26 44.80 -13.75
N SER A 260 13.25 43.94 -13.66
CA SER A 260 13.43 42.59 -13.12
C SER A 260 14.32 41.75 -14.03
N SER A 261 15.19 40.94 -13.43
CA SER A 261 16.10 40.07 -14.14
C SER A 261 15.95 38.64 -13.66
N SER A 262 16.12 37.69 -14.59
CA SER A 262 16.04 36.27 -14.29
C SER A 262 16.84 35.45 -15.28
N ARG A 263 17.29 34.28 -14.84
CA ARG A 263 17.90 33.26 -15.67
C ARG A 263 17.64 31.89 -15.07
N ILE A 264 17.81 30.86 -15.87
CA ILE A 264 17.97 29.49 -15.39
C ILE A 264 19.31 28.95 -15.92
N ARG A 265 20.02 28.21 -15.07
CA ARG A 265 21.32 27.62 -15.43
C ARG A 265 21.49 26.25 -14.77
N PRO A 266 22.28 25.34 -15.36
CA PRO A 266 22.66 24.11 -14.67
C PRO A 266 23.53 24.42 -13.44
N ALA A 267 23.39 23.60 -12.41
CA ALA A 267 24.15 23.63 -11.18
C ALA A 267 24.96 22.34 -10.99
N SER A 268 24.36 21.20 -11.35
CA SER A 268 24.98 19.87 -11.42
C SER A 268 24.25 19.04 -12.50
N HIS A 269 24.53 17.73 -12.60
CA HIS A 269 23.99 16.86 -13.65
C HIS A 269 22.45 16.92 -13.77
N ASP A 270 21.74 16.99 -12.63
CA ASP A 270 20.28 16.92 -12.58
C ASP A 270 19.63 18.11 -11.86
N ILE A 271 20.39 19.19 -11.61
CA ILE A 271 19.89 20.35 -10.88
C ILE A 271 20.06 21.60 -11.73
N ALA A 272 18.97 22.32 -11.95
CA ALA A 272 18.98 23.68 -12.46
C ALA A 272 18.68 24.70 -11.35
N ILE A 273 19.17 25.92 -11.52
CA ILE A 273 18.89 27.05 -10.63
C ILE A 273 18.16 28.12 -11.44
N PHE A 274 16.91 28.40 -11.07
CA PHE A 274 16.17 29.59 -11.47
C PHE A 274 16.47 30.70 -10.46
N GLU A 275 17.13 31.77 -10.89
CA GLU A 275 17.56 32.86 -10.01
C GLU A 275 17.51 34.21 -10.70
N GLY A 276 17.46 35.27 -9.89
CA GLY A 276 17.37 36.62 -10.41
C GLY A 276 17.13 37.66 -9.33
N HIS A 277 16.69 38.82 -9.77
CA HIS A 277 16.30 39.93 -8.91
C HIS A 277 14.95 40.48 -9.39
N LEU A 278 13.95 40.43 -8.51
CA LEU A 278 12.64 41.03 -8.75
C LEU A 278 12.68 42.50 -8.32
N SER A 279 12.30 43.41 -9.21
CA SER A 279 12.17 44.85 -8.92
C SER A 279 10.74 45.32 -9.12
N LEU A 280 10.28 46.23 -8.26
CA LEU A 280 8.99 46.91 -8.41
C LEU A 280 9.10 48.26 -9.14
N GLU A 281 10.31 48.66 -9.51
CA GLU A 281 10.55 49.89 -10.26
C GLU A 281 9.96 49.82 -11.67
N ASN A 282 9.60 50.98 -12.23
CA ASN A 282 9.07 51.14 -13.58
C ASN A 282 7.84 50.26 -13.90
N ASN A 283 6.94 50.09 -12.93
CA ASN A 283 5.78 49.20 -13.04
C ASN A 283 6.16 47.73 -13.30
N GLY A 284 7.35 47.34 -12.83
CA GLY A 284 7.77 45.96 -12.78
C GLY A 284 6.96 45.13 -11.78
N GLY A 285 7.40 43.90 -11.57
CA GLY A 285 6.79 42.99 -10.61
C GLY A 285 6.78 41.53 -11.04
N PHE A 286 7.49 41.16 -12.12
CA PHE A 286 7.73 39.75 -12.38
C PHE A 286 9.06 39.42 -13.08
N ALA A 287 9.56 38.25 -12.72
CA ALA A 287 10.69 37.58 -13.34
C ALA A 287 10.28 36.15 -13.70
N SER A 288 10.42 35.74 -14.96
CA SER A 288 9.97 34.41 -15.41
C SER A 288 10.94 33.77 -16.38
N VAL A 289 10.99 32.44 -16.36
CA VAL A 289 11.65 31.62 -17.37
C VAL A 289 10.63 30.62 -17.94
N ARG A 290 10.78 30.29 -19.22
CA ARG A 290 9.89 29.36 -19.93
C ARG A 290 10.71 28.50 -20.88
N THR A 291 10.28 27.26 -21.09
CA THR A 291 10.83 26.33 -22.08
C THR A 291 9.69 25.69 -22.89
N PRO A 292 9.90 25.39 -24.18
CA PRO A 292 8.96 24.55 -24.93
C PRO A 292 9.01 23.10 -24.42
N ILE A 293 7.89 22.39 -24.55
CA ILE A 293 7.82 20.94 -24.34
C ILE A 293 7.13 20.29 -25.55
N ASN A 294 7.32 18.98 -25.70
CA ASN A 294 6.66 18.22 -26.76
C ASN A 294 5.14 18.23 -26.57
N GLU A 295 4.40 18.34 -27.69
CA GLU A 295 2.94 18.17 -27.65
C GLU A 295 2.58 16.80 -27.11
N GLY A 296 1.55 16.73 -26.26
CA GLY A 296 1.16 15.48 -25.61
C GLY A 296 2.09 15.04 -24.46
N ALA A 297 3.12 15.81 -24.07
CA ALA A 297 3.95 15.47 -22.93
C ALA A 297 3.13 15.28 -21.64
N LEU A 298 2.10 16.12 -21.44
CA LEU A 298 1.13 16.01 -20.35
C LEU A 298 -0.15 15.23 -20.72
N SER A 299 -0.16 14.48 -21.84
CA SER A 299 -1.35 13.71 -22.19
C SER A 299 -1.61 12.63 -21.15
N LYS A 300 -2.86 12.55 -20.68
CA LYS A 300 -3.31 11.71 -19.55
C LYS A 300 -2.65 12.04 -18.19
N ALA A 301 -1.97 13.17 -18.08
CA ALA A 301 -1.46 13.61 -16.78
C ALA A 301 -2.62 14.04 -15.88
N ALA A 302 -2.58 13.61 -14.62
CA ALA A 302 -3.46 14.09 -13.55
C ALA A 302 -2.83 15.24 -12.76
N ALA A 303 -1.50 15.22 -12.63
CA ALA A 303 -0.74 16.24 -11.90
C ALA A 303 0.62 16.51 -12.52
N VAL A 304 1.20 17.67 -12.20
CA VAL A 304 2.61 18.00 -12.43
C VAL A 304 3.35 17.86 -11.10
N VAL A 305 4.48 17.16 -11.12
CA VAL A 305 5.33 16.94 -9.95
C VAL A 305 6.60 17.74 -10.07
N LEU A 306 6.87 18.60 -9.09
CA LEU A 306 8.03 19.48 -9.05
C LEU A 306 8.83 19.20 -7.78
N THR A 307 10.13 18.91 -7.90
CA THR A 307 11.03 18.81 -6.73
C THR A 307 11.97 19.99 -6.69
N VAL A 308 11.87 20.78 -5.63
CA VAL A 308 12.53 22.09 -5.51
C VAL A 308 13.15 22.32 -4.15
N ARG A 309 14.20 23.14 -4.10
CA ARG A 309 14.72 23.77 -2.89
C ARG A 309 14.74 25.28 -3.10
N GLY A 310 13.89 25.98 -2.37
CA GLY A 310 13.71 27.42 -2.50
C GLY A 310 14.29 28.23 -1.35
N ASP A 311 14.03 29.52 -1.41
CA ASP A 311 14.50 30.57 -0.50
C ASP A 311 13.40 31.06 0.47
N GLY A 312 12.33 30.29 0.64
CA GLY A 312 11.19 30.67 1.47
C GLY A 312 10.16 31.56 0.77
N LYS A 313 10.37 31.88 -0.52
CA LYS A 313 9.43 32.69 -1.30
C LYS A 313 8.35 31.83 -1.95
N ARG A 314 7.31 32.51 -2.41
CA ARG A 314 6.24 31.94 -3.24
C ARG A 314 6.62 32.08 -4.72
N TYR A 315 6.43 31.01 -5.47
CA TYR A 315 6.67 30.94 -6.91
C TYR A 315 5.39 30.51 -7.61
N GLN A 316 5.36 30.66 -8.93
CA GLN A 316 4.26 30.23 -9.76
C GLN A 316 4.75 29.26 -10.84
N LEU A 317 4.06 28.13 -10.97
CA LEU A 317 4.21 27.20 -12.07
C LEU A 317 3.18 27.56 -13.15
N ARG A 318 3.61 27.58 -14.41
CA ARG A 318 2.77 28.00 -15.55
C ARG A 318 2.80 27.00 -16.68
N LEU A 319 1.63 26.68 -17.22
CA LEU A 319 1.42 25.87 -18.41
C LEU A 319 0.80 26.74 -19.51
N ARG A 320 1.20 26.54 -20.77
CA ARG A 320 0.54 27.18 -21.92
C ARG A 320 0.18 26.16 -22.98
N MET A 321 -1.02 26.31 -23.52
CA MET A 321 -1.49 25.54 -24.67
C MET A 321 -0.97 26.19 -25.96
N GLY A 322 -0.32 25.40 -26.82
CA GLY A 322 0.29 25.90 -28.05
C GLY A 322 1.69 26.53 -27.87
N ARG A 323 2.35 26.82 -28.99
CA ARG A 323 3.69 27.48 -29.02
C ARG A 323 3.65 29.00 -29.12
N ASN A 324 2.46 29.61 -29.07
CA ASN A 324 2.34 31.07 -29.21
C ASN A 324 3.14 31.79 -28.12
N TRP A 325 3.85 32.84 -28.53
CA TRP A 325 4.71 33.59 -27.62
C TRP A 325 3.91 34.29 -26.52
N ASP A 326 2.79 34.92 -26.89
CA ASP A 326 1.81 35.55 -25.99
C ASP A 326 0.53 34.70 -25.90
N GLY A 327 -0.24 34.87 -24.84
CA GLY A 327 -1.49 34.13 -24.61
C GLY A 327 -1.76 33.79 -23.15
N VAL A 328 -2.88 33.11 -22.92
CA VAL A 328 -3.32 32.65 -21.60
C VAL A 328 -2.34 31.61 -21.06
N ALA A 329 -1.85 31.84 -19.85
CA ALA A 329 -1.11 30.86 -19.08
C ALA A 329 -2.02 30.28 -18.01
N TYR A 330 -1.98 28.97 -17.81
CA TYR A 330 -2.64 28.31 -16.70
C TYR A 330 -1.64 28.26 -15.56
N ALA A 331 -1.98 28.85 -14.42
CA ALA A 331 -1.02 29.19 -13.40
C ALA A 331 -1.49 28.72 -12.03
N VAL A 332 -0.53 28.32 -11.20
CA VAL A 332 -0.75 27.88 -9.83
C VAL A 332 0.44 28.32 -8.98
N ASN A 333 0.14 28.85 -7.79
CA ASN A 333 1.16 29.27 -6.85
C ASN A 333 1.61 28.10 -5.99
N PHE A 334 2.89 28.05 -5.66
CA PHE A 334 3.44 27.13 -4.69
C PHE A 334 4.43 27.84 -3.77
N GLU A 335 4.54 27.35 -2.54
CA GLU A 335 5.42 27.93 -1.51
C GLU A 335 6.64 27.04 -1.31
N THR A 336 7.74 27.66 -0.90
CA THR A 336 8.98 26.95 -0.57
C THR A 336 9.33 27.18 0.89
N THR A 337 10.03 26.22 1.49
CA THR A 337 10.70 26.43 2.78
C THR A 337 12.18 26.65 2.49
N ALA A 338 12.75 27.69 3.10
CA ALA A 338 14.14 28.06 2.87
C ALA A 338 15.08 26.86 3.08
N ASP A 339 15.97 26.65 2.11
CA ASP A 339 17.02 25.62 2.13
C ASP A 339 16.54 24.17 2.32
N THR A 340 15.25 23.91 2.08
CA THR A 340 14.65 22.58 2.23
C THR A 340 14.18 22.04 0.88
N TRP A 341 14.58 20.81 0.56
CA TRP A 341 14.05 20.10 -0.60
C TRP A 341 12.62 19.62 -0.33
N THR A 342 11.71 19.98 -1.22
CA THR A 342 10.30 19.61 -1.16
C THR A 342 9.85 19.12 -2.53
N THR A 343 9.11 18.01 -2.54
CA THR A 343 8.38 17.54 -3.71
C THR A 343 6.94 17.99 -3.60
N ILE A 344 6.48 18.70 -4.62
CA ILE A 344 5.16 19.32 -4.70
C ILE A 344 4.45 18.67 -5.88
N GLU A 345 3.34 17.99 -5.61
CA GLU A 345 2.46 17.45 -6.64
C GLU A 345 1.26 18.38 -6.80
N ILE A 346 1.05 18.86 -8.01
CA ILE A 346 0.03 19.87 -8.32
C ILE A 346 -0.96 19.30 -9.33
N PRO A 347 -2.18 18.95 -8.89
CA PRO A 347 -3.26 18.50 -9.77
C PRO A 347 -3.54 19.53 -10.87
N LEU A 348 -3.77 19.05 -12.10
CA LEU A 348 -4.02 19.93 -13.26
C LEU A 348 -5.26 20.82 -13.09
N GLU A 349 -6.23 20.36 -12.29
CA GLU A 349 -7.43 21.11 -11.93
C GLU A 349 -7.17 22.36 -11.08
N GLN A 350 -6.02 22.45 -10.41
CA GLN A 350 -5.66 23.64 -9.61
C GLN A 350 -5.14 24.80 -10.47
N PHE A 351 -4.78 24.54 -11.74
CA PHE A 351 -4.25 25.57 -12.61
C PHE A 351 -5.37 26.48 -13.13
N GLN A 352 -5.25 27.77 -12.83
CA GLN A 352 -6.24 28.77 -13.25
C GLN A 352 -5.76 29.56 -14.46
N PRO A 353 -6.64 29.85 -15.43
CA PRO A 353 -6.28 30.65 -16.59
C PRO A 353 -5.98 32.10 -16.19
N MET A 354 -4.82 32.59 -16.59
CA MET A 354 -4.29 33.91 -16.30
C MET A 354 -3.76 34.55 -17.58
N PHE A 355 -4.20 35.76 -17.87
CA PHE A 355 -3.68 36.60 -18.94
C PHE A 355 -3.34 37.98 -18.38
N ARG A 356 -2.05 38.35 -18.43
CA ARG A 356 -1.55 39.65 -17.97
C ARG A 356 -2.04 40.04 -16.57
N GLY A 357 -2.08 39.07 -15.65
CA GLY A 357 -2.48 39.27 -14.25
C GLY A 357 -3.98 39.13 -13.97
N PHE A 358 -4.81 38.88 -14.98
CA PHE A 358 -6.27 38.74 -14.82
C PHE A 358 -6.77 37.38 -15.27
N VAL A 359 -7.87 36.91 -14.67
CA VAL A 359 -8.60 35.72 -15.11
C VAL A 359 -9.50 36.10 -16.30
N PRO A 360 -9.27 35.57 -17.52
CA PRO A 360 -10.09 35.91 -18.68
C PRO A 360 -11.51 35.33 -18.54
N ARG A 361 -12.55 36.10 -18.90
CA ARG A 361 -13.96 35.66 -18.78
C ARG A 361 -14.31 34.42 -19.61
N ASN A 362 -13.70 34.26 -20.78
CA ASN A 362 -13.99 33.17 -21.73
C ASN A 362 -12.77 32.26 -21.92
N ALA A 363 -11.98 32.06 -20.86
CA ALA A 363 -10.84 31.14 -20.93
C ALA A 363 -11.33 29.71 -21.14
N ARG A 364 -10.70 28.99 -22.07
CA ARG A 364 -10.94 27.55 -22.25
C ARG A 364 -10.41 26.80 -21.02
N ALA A 365 -10.93 25.61 -20.75
CA ALA A 365 -10.32 24.72 -19.77
C ALA A 365 -8.92 24.30 -20.24
N LEU A 366 -8.01 24.01 -19.29
CA LEU A 366 -6.71 23.45 -19.59
C LEU A 366 -6.89 22.08 -20.27
N ASN A 367 -6.35 21.93 -21.48
CA ASN A 367 -6.26 20.63 -22.14
C ASN A 367 -4.80 20.14 -22.03
N PRO A 368 -4.52 19.10 -21.22
CA PRO A 368 -3.16 18.64 -20.97
C PRO A 368 -2.43 18.21 -22.24
N SER A 369 -3.14 17.59 -23.20
CA SER A 369 -2.56 17.15 -24.47
C SER A 369 -2.12 18.31 -25.37
N GLN A 370 -2.65 19.52 -25.17
CA GLN A 370 -2.31 20.71 -25.94
C GLN A 370 -1.23 21.58 -25.29
N VAL A 371 -0.75 21.21 -24.10
CA VAL A 371 0.32 21.94 -23.42
C VAL A 371 1.62 21.74 -24.18
N GLN A 372 2.26 22.84 -24.54
CA GLN A 372 3.50 22.86 -25.33
C GLN A 372 4.56 23.79 -24.73
N GLN A 373 4.29 24.40 -23.58
CA GLN A 373 5.27 25.21 -22.84
C GLN A 373 5.03 25.10 -21.34
N ILE A 374 6.12 25.08 -20.57
CA ILE A 374 6.12 25.18 -19.11
C ILE A 374 7.04 26.32 -18.66
N GLY A 375 6.68 26.99 -17.57
CA GLY A 375 7.46 28.09 -17.04
C GLY A 375 7.36 28.24 -15.53
N LEU A 376 8.38 28.90 -14.98
CA LEU A 376 8.48 29.30 -13.58
C LEU A 376 8.45 30.82 -13.50
N MET A 377 7.85 31.36 -12.45
CA MET A 377 7.73 32.80 -12.28
C MET A 377 7.83 33.21 -10.82
N MET A 378 8.61 34.25 -10.57
CA MET A 378 8.62 35.04 -9.35
C MET A 378 7.70 36.25 -9.56
N THR A 379 6.76 36.45 -8.63
CA THR A 379 5.70 37.48 -8.70
C THR A 379 5.25 37.85 -7.27
N ASP A 380 4.10 38.50 -7.13
CA ASP A 380 3.41 38.81 -5.86
C ASP A 380 4.16 39.84 -5.00
N LYS A 381 4.87 40.76 -5.66
CA LYS A 381 5.58 41.90 -5.04
C LYS A 381 6.66 41.51 -4.03
N GLN A 382 7.27 40.34 -4.22
CA GLN A 382 8.38 39.83 -3.39
C GLN A 382 9.73 40.40 -3.86
N GLU A 383 9.90 41.72 -3.75
CA GLU A 383 11.10 42.45 -4.21
C GLU A 383 12.41 41.86 -3.64
N GLY A 384 13.48 41.91 -4.43
CA GLY A 384 14.82 41.47 -4.04
C GLY A 384 15.34 40.26 -4.79
N PRO A 385 16.50 39.72 -4.37
CA PRO A 385 17.07 38.51 -4.97
C PRO A 385 16.19 37.30 -4.68
N PHE A 386 16.10 36.38 -5.63
CA PHE A 386 15.44 35.10 -5.45
C PHE A 386 16.27 33.95 -6.03
N ARG A 387 16.07 32.76 -5.47
CA ARG A 387 16.77 31.56 -5.90
C ARG A 387 15.93 30.30 -5.64
N LEU A 388 15.72 29.53 -6.70
CA LEU A 388 15.01 28.25 -6.70
C LEU A 388 15.87 27.20 -7.38
N GLU A 389 16.28 26.17 -6.65
CA GLU A 389 16.85 24.96 -7.22
C GLU A 389 15.74 24.01 -7.62
N ILE A 390 15.87 23.38 -8.79
CA ILE A 390 14.92 22.40 -9.32
C ILE A 390 15.69 21.15 -9.72
N SER A 391 15.25 20.00 -9.23
CA SER A 391 15.81 18.70 -9.60
C SER A 391 14.88 17.84 -10.44
N LYS A 392 13.57 18.11 -10.42
CA LYS A 392 12.59 17.24 -11.08
C LYS A 392 11.38 18.03 -11.54
N LEU A 393 10.92 17.75 -12.76
CA LEU A 393 9.71 18.29 -13.35
C LEU A 393 9.06 17.20 -14.21
N ASP A 394 8.10 16.51 -13.60
CA ASP A 394 7.48 15.29 -14.09
C ASP A 394 5.95 15.45 -14.16
N ALA A 395 5.29 14.48 -14.76
CA ALA A 395 3.85 14.33 -14.73
C ALA A 395 3.45 12.99 -14.13
N THR A 396 2.46 13.04 -13.26
CA THR A 396 1.74 11.88 -12.74
C THR A 396 0.74 11.45 -13.80
N ILE A 397 1.00 10.34 -14.50
CA ILE A 397 0.12 9.82 -15.54
C ILE A 397 -0.93 8.89 -14.90
N GLU A 398 -2.20 9.14 -15.21
CA GLU A 398 -3.27 8.18 -14.89
C GLU A 398 -3.27 7.02 -15.89
N PRO A 399 -3.42 5.76 -15.41
CA PRO A 399 -3.34 4.56 -16.25
C PRO A 399 -4.40 4.47 -17.35
#